data_AF-A0A7Y8IQN7-F1
#
_entry.id   AF-A0A7Y8IQN7-F1
#
_cell.length_a   1.000
_cell.length_b   1.000
_cell.length_c   1.000
_cell.angle_alpha   90.00
_cell.angle_beta   90.00
_cell.angle_gamma   90.00
#
_symmetry.space_group_name_H-M   'P 1'
#
loop_
_entity.id
_entity.type
_entity.pdbx_description
1 polymer ?
#
loop_
_entity_poly.entity_id
_entity_poly.type
_entity_poly.pdbx_seq_one_letter_code
_entity_poly.pdbx_strand_id
1 'polypeptide(L)'
;AKGFQCLSCHPSDKEHNFAKGSTIQQTVREDLSHTMFSCEDCHEKGKNKKAPKYRHPFSPRHLKLIACQTCHIPFQSVSSDLVYEVASTGYTQVYDTLKFLSNDPLDPKRSVPGVNPSLWYPMVTKWKGKMVPAKPLLVIYWGDLDPSSNVVKPISLWKIQELKKPLLKDDNGDGFAEVNSLDEIKIFLKALKGKDRYGTSIASHPVLMKGGFLYQLDKKGEIEKIRHEQADVLPFSLSHNVVSGSEVLGARGCKDCHSKKSPFFLRKILIDPYDEKGKPVYVENWERIGIDKEKLSLLLMDR
;
A
#
# COMPACT_ATOMS: atom_id res chain seq x y z
N ALA A 1 -15.73 7.52 15.42
CA ALA A 1 -16.45 8.80 15.67
C ALA A 1 -17.94 8.56 15.96
N LYS A 2 -18.34 8.47 17.23
CA LYS A 2 -19.76 8.26 17.60
C LYS A 2 -20.55 9.55 17.36
N GLY A 3 -21.59 9.51 16.52
CA GLY A 3 -22.48 10.65 16.27
C GLY A 3 -22.05 11.63 15.16
N PHE A 4 -21.06 11.29 14.34
CA PHE A 4 -20.73 12.02 13.11
C PHE A 4 -21.45 11.39 11.92
N GLN A 5 -21.96 12.23 11.02
CA GLN A 5 -22.48 11.83 9.71
C GLN A 5 -21.46 12.19 8.62
N CYS A 6 -21.61 11.66 7.41
CA CYS A 6 -20.74 11.97 6.28
C CYS A 6 -20.61 13.50 6.07
N LEU A 7 -21.74 14.21 6.14
CA LEU A 7 -21.83 15.67 5.98
C LEU A 7 -21.16 16.47 7.10
N SER A 8 -20.86 15.83 8.24
CA SER A 8 -20.15 16.49 9.34
C SER A 8 -18.70 16.83 8.97
N CYS A 9 -18.11 16.09 8.03
CA CYS A 9 -16.78 16.37 7.48
C CYS A 9 -16.85 16.84 6.03
N HIS A 10 -17.84 16.36 5.27
CA HIS A 10 -18.06 16.63 3.85
C HIS A 10 -19.31 17.49 3.63
N PRO A 11 -19.32 18.78 4.02
CA PRO A 11 -20.47 19.64 3.77
C PRO A 11 -20.78 19.73 2.27
N SER A 12 -22.07 19.85 1.94
CA SER A 12 -22.52 20.12 0.57
C SER A 12 -22.59 21.61 0.30
N ASP A 13 -22.29 22.02 -0.93
CA ASP A 13 -22.61 23.36 -1.42
C ASP A 13 -24.04 23.44 -1.99
N LYS A 14 -24.39 24.60 -2.57
CA LYS A 14 -25.71 24.85 -3.20
C LYS A 14 -25.92 24.07 -4.50
N GLU A 15 -24.87 23.56 -5.11
CA GLU A 15 -24.88 22.82 -6.37
C GLU A 15 -24.89 21.30 -6.12
N HIS A 16 -25.03 20.87 -4.87
CA HIS A 16 -24.95 19.46 -4.45
C HIS A 16 -23.56 18.84 -4.65
N ASN A 17 -22.50 19.65 -4.72
CA ASN A 17 -21.15 19.13 -4.62
C ASN A 17 -20.81 18.88 -3.14
N PHE A 18 -20.26 17.70 -2.85
CA PHE A 18 -19.74 17.40 -1.52
C PHE A 18 -18.28 17.81 -1.43
N ALA A 19 -17.95 18.51 -0.35
CA ALA A 19 -16.59 18.88 -0.03
C ALA A 19 -15.68 17.65 0.01
N LYS A 20 -14.51 17.71 -0.63
CA LYS A 20 -13.61 16.57 -0.80
C LYS A 20 -12.34 16.72 0.05
N GLY A 21 -11.88 15.59 0.56
CA GLY A 21 -10.52 15.46 1.08
C GLY A 21 -9.46 15.54 -0.01
N SER A 22 -8.21 15.52 0.41
CA SER A 22 -7.09 15.29 -0.49
C SER A 22 -6.61 13.85 -0.27
N THR A 23 -6.50 13.10 -1.36
CA THR A 23 -6.05 11.71 -1.37
C THR A 23 -4.75 11.62 -2.16
N ILE A 24 -4.00 10.54 -1.96
CA ILE A 24 -2.68 10.35 -2.57
C ILE A 24 -2.80 10.00 -4.07
N GLN A 25 -3.81 9.22 -4.46
CA GLN A 25 -3.95 8.70 -5.83
C GLN A 25 -5.03 9.37 -6.68
N GLN A 26 -6.03 10.06 -6.11
CA GLN A 26 -7.21 10.46 -6.89
C GLN A 26 -7.16 11.92 -7.33
N THR A 27 -7.24 12.12 -8.63
CA THR A 27 -7.24 13.43 -9.31
C THR A 27 -8.65 13.88 -9.76
N VAL A 28 -9.72 13.16 -9.39
CA VAL A 28 -11.08 13.54 -9.78
C VAL A 28 -11.53 14.80 -9.02
N ARG A 29 -12.05 15.81 -9.71
CA ARG A 29 -12.51 17.10 -9.13
C ARG A 29 -11.46 17.74 -8.22
N GLU A 30 -10.29 18.03 -8.78
CA GLU A 30 -9.19 18.65 -8.02
C GLU A 30 -9.57 20.02 -7.45
N ASP A 31 -10.47 20.74 -8.14
CA ASP A 31 -11.09 22.00 -7.70
C ASP A 31 -11.78 21.91 -6.33
N LEU A 32 -12.26 20.73 -5.95
CA LEU A 32 -12.87 20.48 -4.64
C LEU A 32 -11.90 19.91 -3.60
N SER A 33 -10.62 19.73 -3.93
CA SER A 33 -9.65 19.18 -2.97
C SER A 33 -9.45 20.11 -1.78
N HIS A 34 -9.38 19.55 -0.58
CA HIS A 34 -9.21 20.29 0.70
C HIS A 34 -10.37 21.21 1.08
N THR A 35 -11.54 20.99 0.49
CA THR A 35 -12.76 21.72 0.88
C THR A 35 -13.44 21.08 2.09
N MET A 36 -13.15 19.80 2.39
CA MET A 36 -13.66 19.13 3.59
C MET A 36 -13.06 19.74 4.87
N PHE A 37 -13.75 19.64 6.00
CA PHE A 37 -13.18 20.08 7.27
C PHE A 37 -11.99 19.21 7.67
N SER A 38 -10.86 19.86 7.98
CA SER A 38 -9.68 19.18 8.53
C SER A 38 -9.86 18.82 10.01
N CYS A 39 -8.92 18.04 10.56
CA CYS A 39 -8.88 17.76 11.98
C CYS A 39 -8.73 19.06 12.78
N GLU A 40 -7.82 19.94 12.36
CA GLU A 40 -7.50 21.22 13.01
C GLU A 40 -8.67 22.21 12.95
N ASP A 41 -9.44 22.20 11.85
CA ASP A 41 -10.64 23.02 11.71
C ASP A 41 -11.64 22.80 12.86
N CYS A 42 -11.82 21.55 13.28
CA CYS A 42 -12.72 21.20 14.38
C CYS A 42 -12.01 21.27 15.74
N HIS A 43 -10.85 20.63 15.88
CA HIS A 43 -10.19 20.43 17.18
C HIS A 43 -9.40 21.64 17.67
N GLU A 44 -8.94 22.52 16.78
CA GLU A 44 -8.18 23.72 17.15
C GLU A 44 -9.01 24.99 16.92
N LYS A 45 -9.54 25.17 15.71
CA LYS A 45 -10.31 26.36 15.32
C LYS A 45 -11.76 26.35 15.79
N GLY A 46 -12.26 25.21 16.25
CA GLY A 46 -13.58 25.10 16.86
C GLY A 46 -14.76 25.21 15.89
N LYS A 47 -14.58 24.88 14.60
CA LYS A 47 -15.70 24.84 13.63
C LYS A 47 -16.82 23.90 14.06
N ASN A 48 -16.50 22.84 14.81
CA ASN A 48 -17.47 21.97 15.44
C ASN A 48 -17.33 22.06 16.97
N LYS A 49 -18.33 22.64 17.65
CA LYS A 49 -18.34 22.81 19.11
C LYS A 49 -18.32 21.48 19.90
N LYS A 50 -18.69 20.37 19.27
CA LYS A 50 -18.65 19.03 19.88
C LYS A 50 -17.28 18.36 19.76
N ALA A 51 -16.35 18.93 18.99
CA ALA A 51 -15.01 18.38 18.85
C ALA A 51 -14.19 18.60 20.13
N PRO A 52 -13.59 17.55 20.70
CA PRO A 52 -12.78 17.69 21.91
C PRO A 52 -11.51 18.50 21.63
N LYS A 53 -11.22 19.47 22.50
CA LYS A 53 -9.97 20.25 22.48
C LYS A 53 -8.93 19.60 23.39
N TYR A 54 -8.43 18.44 22.98
CA TYR A 54 -7.47 17.67 23.76
C TYR A 54 -6.06 18.26 23.64
N ARG A 55 -5.37 18.44 24.77
CA ARG A 55 -3.95 18.81 24.79
C ARG A 55 -3.09 17.56 24.73
N HIS A 56 -2.42 17.36 23.59
CA HIS A 56 -1.54 16.22 23.40
C HIS A 56 -0.33 16.28 24.33
N PRO A 57 -0.05 15.23 25.13
CA PRO A 57 1.02 15.22 26.13
C PRO A 57 2.39 14.84 25.51
N PHE A 58 2.71 15.38 24.33
CA PHE A 58 3.96 15.12 23.61
C PHE A 58 4.52 16.39 22.96
N SER A 59 5.79 16.35 22.57
CA SER A 59 6.44 17.48 21.90
C SER A 59 5.64 17.92 20.65
N PRO A 60 5.38 19.23 20.46
CA PRO A 60 4.71 19.75 19.25
C PRO A 60 5.40 19.37 17.94
N ARG A 61 6.67 18.93 17.99
CA ARG A 61 7.39 18.38 16.83
C ARG A 61 6.65 17.21 16.18
N HIS A 62 5.90 16.41 16.95
CA HIS A 62 5.12 15.30 16.39
C HIS A 62 4.07 15.80 15.39
N LEU A 63 3.31 16.86 15.71
CA LEU A 63 2.27 17.38 14.81
C LEU A 63 2.83 18.07 13.55
N LYS A 64 4.12 18.44 13.57
CA LYS A 64 4.85 18.92 12.39
C LYS A 64 5.21 17.77 11.44
N LEU A 65 5.47 16.58 11.97
CA LEU A 65 5.99 15.43 11.21
C LEU A 65 4.95 14.33 10.95
N ILE A 66 3.91 14.23 11.78
CA ILE A 66 2.94 13.15 11.83
C ILE A 66 1.55 13.78 11.69
N ALA A 67 0.76 13.31 10.73
CA ALA A 67 -0.61 13.74 10.57
C ALA A 67 -1.51 13.12 11.65
N CYS A 68 -2.60 13.79 12.01
CA CYS A 68 -3.54 13.32 13.04
C CYS A 68 -4.01 11.88 12.77
N GLN A 69 -4.27 11.55 11.50
CA GLN A 69 -4.70 10.24 11.05
C GLN A 69 -3.74 9.12 11.44
N THR A 70 -2.43 9.38 11.51
CA THR A 70 -1.44 8.33 11.82
C THR A 70 -1.60 7.80 13.24
N CYS A 71 -1.97 8.67 14.19
CA CYS A 71 -2.28 8.25 15.55
C CYS A 71 -3.71 7.75 15.69
N HIS A 72 -4.64 8.37 14.96
CA HIS A 72 -6.07 8.13 15.08
C HIS A 72 -6.64 7.08 14.11
N ILE A 73 -5.83 6.48 13.24
CA ILE A 73 -6.16 5.32 12.41
C ILE A 73 -5.03 4.27 12.57
N PRO A 74 -4.83 3.73 13.78
CA PRO A 74 -3.70 2.85 14.06
C PRO A 74 -3.86 1.45 13.44
N PHE A 75 -5.10 1.03 13.22
CA PHE A 75 -5.50 -0.25 12.63
C PHE A 75 -6.80 -0.11 11.83
N GLN A 76 -7.16 -1.15 11.10
CA GLN A 76 -8.44 -1.36 10.43
C GLN A 76 -9.03 -2.69 10.91
N SER A 77 -10.35 -2.77 11.07
CA SER A 77 -11.04 -3.92 11.67
C SER A 77 -11.72 -4.84 10.65
N VAL A 78 -11.62 -4.51 9.36
CA VAL A 78 -12.27 -5.21 8.25
C VAL A 78 -11.21 -5.48 7.19
N SER A 79 -11.25 -6.67 6.60
CA SER A 79 -10.37 -7.05 5.50
C SER A 79 -10.54 -6.11 4.30
N SER A 80 -9.47 -5.89 3.54
CA SER A 80 -9.48 -5.13 2.29
C SER A 80 -8.64 -5.86 1.25
N ASP A 81 -8.94 -5.65 -0.03
CA ASP A 81 -8.03 -5.91 -1.14
C ASP A 81 -6.60 -5.37 -0.87
N LEU A 82 -5.59 -6.20 -1.11
CA LEU A 82 -4.18 -5.90 -0.84
C LEU A 82 -3.31 -6.09 -2.08
N VAL A 83 -3.55 -7.17 -2.84
CA VAL A 83 -2.78 -7.54 -4.03
C VAL A 83 -3.71 -7.76 -5.20
N TYR A 84 -3.37 -7.14 -6.34
CA TYR A 84 -3.98 -7.40 -7.64
C TYR A 84 -2.96 -8.11 -8.51
N GLU A 85 -3.16 -9.40 -8.70
CA GLU A 85 -2.36 -10.23 -9.59
C GLU A 85 -3.12 -10.38 -10.91
N VAL A 86 -2.48 -9.97 -12.01
CA VAL A 86 -3.05 -10.15 -13.35
C VAL A 86 -2.06 -10.79 -14.32
N ALA A 87 -0.83 -11.05 -13.91
CA ALA A 87 0.25 -11.49 -14.79
C ALA A 87 0.14 -12.98 -15.13
N SER A 88 -0.29 -13.80 -14.17
CA SER A 88 -0.21 -15.26 -14.27
C SER A 88 -1.25 -15.81 -15.24
N THR A 89 -2.47 -15.27 -15.21
CA THR A 89 -3.57 -15.75 -16.05
C THR A 89 -4.15 -14.69 -16.98
N GLY A 90 -3.89 -13.40 -16.75
CA GLY A 90 -4.61 -12.29 -17.39
C GLY A 90 -6.02 -12.07 -16.81
N TYR A 91 -6.48 -12.89 -15.87
CA TYR A 91 -7.65 -12.58 -15.04
C TYR A 91 -7.20 -11.90 -13.75
N THR A 92 -8.05 -11.05 -13.19
CA THR A 92 -7.74 -10.37 -11.94
C THR A 92 -7.96 -11.30 -10.76
N GLN A 93 -6.87 -11.80 -10.19
CA GLN A 93 -6.85 -12.44 -8.89
C GLN A 93 -6.61 -11.39 -7.82
N VAL A 94 -7.57 -11.22 -6.91
CA VAL A 94 -7.46 -10.31 -5.78
C VAL A 94 -7.17 -11.12 -4.53
N TYR A 95 -6.12 -10.75 -3.82
CA TYR A 95 -5.86 -11.25 -2.48
C TYR A 95 -6.13 -10.14 -1.47
N ASP A 96 -6.80 -10.51 -0.38
CA ASP A 96 -7.14 -9.60 0.67
C ASP A 96 -6.01 -9.50 1.73
N THR A 97 -6.20 -8.62 2.71
CA THR A 97 -5.25 -8.42 3.79
C THR A 97 -5.03 -9.67 4.64
N LEU A 98 -6.01 -10.58 4.75
CA LEU A 98 -5.91 -11.75 5.64
C LEU A 98 -5.02 -12.85 5.06
N LYS A 99 -4.81 -12.84 3.74
CA LYS A 99 -3.87 -13.75 3.07
C LYS A 99 -2.42 -13.50 3.51
N PHE A 100 -2.05 -12.24 3.71
CA PHE A 100 -0.65 -11.84 3.89
C PHE A 100 -0.36 -11.10 5.20
N LEU A 101 -1.38 -10.66 5.92
CA LEU A 101 -1.24 -9.94 7.18
C LEU A 101 -2.01 -10.68 8.27
N SER A 102 -1.63 -10.39 9.50
CA SER A 102 -2.31 -10.88 10.70
C SER A 102 -2.72 -9.72 11.60
N ASN A 103 -3.39 -10.06 12.70
CA ASN A 103 -3.67 -9.14 13.79
C ASN A 103 -2.46 -8.89 14.71
N ASP A 104 -1.28 -9.47 14.42
CA ASP A 104 0.01 -9.09 14.98
C ASP A 104 0.79 -8.22 13.96
N PRO A 105 1.00 -6.92 14.23
CA PRO A 105 1.69 -6.04 13.28
C PRO A 105 3.16 -6.39 13.07
N LEU A 106 3.79 -7.14 13.97
CA LEU A 106 5.21 -7.48 13.91
C LEU A 106 5.47 -8.84 13.26
N ASP A 107 4.45 -9.71 13.21
CA ASP A 107 4.54 -11.05 12.64
C ASP A 107 3.29 -11.38 11.80
N PRO A 108 3.39 -11.25 10.46
CA PRO A 108 2.29 -11.52 9.54
C PRO A 108 1.73 -12.94 9.57
N LYS A 109 2.41 -13.91 10.21
CA LYS A 109 1.94 -15.30 10.32
C LYS A 109 1.34 -15.63 11.67
N ARG A 110 1.52 -14.77 12.67
CA ARG A 110 1.06 -15.00 14.03
C ARG A 110 -0.34 -14.43 14.23
N SER A 111 -1.25 -15.28 14.67
CA SER A 111 -2.55 -14.84 15.17
C SER A 111 -2.49 -14.58 16.68
N VAL A 112 -3.03 -13.44 17.11
CA VAL A 112 -3.20 -13.06 18.53
C VAL A 112 -4.60 -13.47 18.99
N PRO A 113 -4.73 -14.42 19.93
CA PRO A 113 -6.03 -14.82 20.47
C PRO A 113 -6.76 -13.66 21.15
N GLY A 114 -8.09 -13.62 21.01
CA GLY A 114 -8.93 -12.59 21.63
C GLY A 114 -8.92 -11.23 20.92
N VAL A 115 -8.12 -11.07 19.86
CA VAL A 115 -8.16 -9.90 18.96
C VAL A 115 -8.91 -10.30 17.69
N ASN A 116 -9.71 -9.39 17.13
CA ASN A 116 -10.42 -9.63 15.88
C ASN A 116 -9.44 -10.14 14.79
N PRO A 117 -9.67 -11.34 14.20
CA PRO A 117 -8.79 -11.89 13.16
C PRO A 117 -8.72 -11.02 11.89
N SER A 118 -9.77 -10.25 11.60
CA SER A 118 -9.81 -9.32 10.47
C SER A 118 -9.03 -8.01 10.69
N LEU A 119 -8.44 -7.84 11.87
CA LEU A 119 -7.70 -6.64 12.21
C LEU A 119 -6.34 -6.63 11.49
N TRP A 120 -6.03 -5.52 10.83
CA TRP A 120 -4.73 -5.30 10.20
C TRP A 120 -4.26 -3.86 10.41
N TYR A 121 -2.98 -3.60 10.14
CA TYR A 121 -2.32 -2.35 10.48
C TYR A 121 -1.86 -1.62 9.21
N PRO A 122 -2.29 -0.37 8.98
CA PRO A 122 -1.85 0.42 7.83
C PRO A 122 -0.33 0.59 7.77
N MET A 123 0.24 0.71 6.58
CA MET A 123 1.60 1.23 6.47
C MET A 123 1.62 2.73 6.75
N VAL A 124 2.78 3.27 7.09
CA VAL A 124 2.99 4.73 7.17
C VAL A 124 3.84 5.15 5.98
N THR A 125 3.41 6.22 5.32
CA THR A 125 4.17 6.82 4.22
C THR A 125 4.32 8.33 4.41
N LYS A 126 5.27 8.94 3.70
CA LYS A 126 5.39 10.39 3.65
C LYS A 126 4.48 10.94 2.56
N TRP A 127 3.66 11.93 2.89
CA TRP A 127 2.83 12.66 1.95
C TRP A 127 2.70 14.11 2.40
N LYS A 128 2.98 15.05 1.49
CA LYS A 128 2.95 16.51 1.74
C LYS A 128 3.70 16.91 3.02
N GLY A 129 4.88 16.31 3.24
CA GLY A 129 5.76 16.61 4.37
C GLY A 129 5.38 15.95 5.71
N LYS A 130 4.27 15.20 5.79
CA LYS A 130 3.86 14.48 7.00
C LYS A 130 3.82 12.96 6.78
N MET A 131 4.00 12.22 7.85
CA MET A 131 3.72 10.79 7.94
C MET A 131 2.22 10.58 8.04
N VAL A 132 1.64 9.79 7.13
CA VAL A 132 0.21 9.46 7.03
C VAL A 132 0.02 7.94 6.96
N PRO A 133 -1.10 7.39 7.48
CA PRO A 133 -1.42 5.99 7.29
C PRO A 133 -1.94 5.77 5.87
N ALA A 134 -1.56 4.65 5.27
CA ALA A 134 -2.04 4.22 3.96
C ALA A 134 -2.25 2.71 3.94
N LYS A 135 -3.21 2.26 3.16
CA LYS A 135 -3.32 0.85 2.78
C LYS A 135 -2.29 0.59 1.68
N PRO A 136 -1.35 -0.35 1.86
CA PRO A 136 -0.50 -0.77 0.76
C PRO A 136 -1.36 -1.45 -0.32
N LEU A 137 -1.08 -1.16 -1.59
CA LEU A 137 -1.70 -1.82 -2.72
C LEU A 137 -0.60 -2.29 -3.67
N LEU A 138 -0.54 -3.60 -3.88
CA LEU A 138 0.44 -4.24 -4.74
C LEU A 138 -0.24 -4.66 -6.04
N VAL A 139 0.42 -4.41 -7.17
CA VAL A 139 -0.09 -4.81 -8.48
C VAL A 139 1.02 -5.55 -9.22
N ILE A 140 0.71 -6.75 -9.70
CA ILE A 140 1.60 -7.57 -10.51
C ILE A 140 1.02 -7.65 -11.91
N TYR A 141 1.72 -7.07 -12.89
CA TYR A 141 1.22 -6.96 -14.25
C TYR A 141 2.34 -7.00 -15.29
N TRP A 142 1.98 -7.45 -16.49
CA TRP A 142 2.83 -7.31 -17.67
C TRP A 142 2.63 -5.94 -18.30
N GLY A 143 3.73 -5.31 -18.73
CA GLY A 143 3.73 -4.02 -19.39
C GLY A 143 4.63 -3.98 -20.62
N ASP A 144 4.46 -2.94 -21.42
CA ASP A 144 5.35 -2.57 -22.52
C ASP A 144 6.12 -1.31 -22.10
N LEU A 145 7.43 -1.44 -21.97
CA LEU A 145 8.32 -0.35 -21.60
C LEU A 145 8.54 0.56 -22.81
N ASP A 146 8.31 1.86 -22.62
CA ASP A 146 8.80 2.88 -23.52
C ASP A 146 10.22 3.28 -23.09
N PRO A 147 11.27 2.90 -23.84
CA PRO A 147 12.66 3.17 -23.43
C PRO A 147 13.01 4.66 -23.43
N SER A 148 12.23 5.48 -24.14
CA SER A 148 12.49 6.93 -24.25
C SER A 148 12.02 7.70 -23.01
N SER A 149 10.88 7.30 -22.45
CA SER A 149 10.27 7.94 -21.29
C SER A 149 10.46 7.17 -19.99
N ASN A 150 10.95 5.93 -20.07
CA ASN A 150 11.01 4.97 -18.96
C ASN A 150 9.62 4.75 -18.31
N VAL A 151 8.56 4.84 -19.12
CA VAL A 151 7.18 4.59 -18.68
C VAL A 151 6.76 3.21 -19.14
N VAL A 152 6.22 2.42 -18.23
CA VAL A 152 5.63 1.11 -18.52
C VAL A 152 4.12 1.25 -18.71
N LYS A 153 3.62 0.88 -19.88
CA LYS A 153 2.19 0.84 -20.20
C LYS A 153 1.66 -0.57 -19.97
N PRO A 154 0.60 -0.77 -19.17
CA PRO A 154 0.05 -2.11 -18.96
C PRO A 154 -0.39 -2.75 -20.29
N ILE A 155 -0.03 -4.02 -20.50
CA ILE A 155 -0.52 -4.81 -21.63
C ILE A 155 -1.98 -5.17 -21.34
N SER A 156 -2.84 -5.08 -22.35
CA SER A 156 -4.26 -5.41 -22.20
C SER A 156 -4.45 -6.86 -21.74
N LEU A 157 -5.29 -7.05 -20.72
CA LEU A 157 -5.51 -8.34 -20.07
C LEU A 157 -5.91 -9.47 -21.04
N TRP A 158 -6.75 -9.17 -22.03
CA TRP A 158 -7.17 -10.15 -23.03
C TRP A 158 -5.99 -10.72 -23.85
N LYS A 159 -4.93 -9.93 -24.11
CA LYS A 159 -3.72 -10.43 -24.77
C LYS A 159 -2.97 -11.42 -23.91
N ILE A 160 -2.97 -11.23 -22.59
CA ILE A 160 -2.37 -12.16 -21.63
C ILE A 160 -3.23 -13.43 -21.52
N GLN A 161 -4.56 -13.29 -21.52
CA GLN A 161 -5.50 -14.42 -21.45
C GLN A 161 -5.33 -15.37 -22.63
N GLU A 162 -5.19 -14.84 -23.84
CA GLU A 162 -5.04 -15.58 -25.10
C GLU A 162 -3.61 -16.03 -25.40
N LEU A 163 -2.62 -15.52 -24.64
CA LEU A 163 -1.24 -15.95 -24.78
C LEU A 163 -1.15 -17.46 -24.58
N LYS A 164 -0.36 -18.14 -25.41
CA LYS A 164 0.04 -19.52 -25.14
C LYS A 164 0.96 -19.53 -23.93
N LYS A 165 0.37 -19.62 -22.74
CA LYS A 165 1.06 -19.56 -21.45
C LYS A 165 1.96 -20.78 -21.27
N PRO A 166 3.15 -20.61 -20.68
CA PRO A 166 3.89 -21.75 -20.15
C PRO A 166 3.11 -22.41 -19.02
N LEU A 167 3.48 -23.66 -18.73
CA LEU A 167 3.04 -24.31 -17.51
C LEU A 167 3.67 -23.58 -16.33
N LEU A 168 2.84 -23.11 -15.41
CA LEU A 168 3.26 -22.49 -14.17
C LEU A 168 3.18 -23.47 -13.02
N LYS A 169 4.04 -23.27 -12.02
CA LYS A 169 3.99 -24.00 -10.76
C LYS A 169 3.35 -23.13 -9.68
N ASP A 170 2.52 -23.75 -8.85
CA ASP A 170 2.05 -23.16 -7.60
C ASP A 170 3.14 -23.35 -6.54
N ASP A 171 3.97 -22.32 -6.36
CA ASP A 171 5.12 -22.36 -5.47
C ASP A 171 4.75 -22.05 -4.02
N ASN A 172 3.65 -21.31 -3.81
CA ASN A 172 3.17 -20.96 -2.48
C ASN A 172 2.11 -21.92 -1.93
N GLY A 173 1.58 -22.83 -2.77
CA GLY A 173 0.66 -23.90 -2.41
C GLY A 173 -0.77 -23.44 -2.13
N ASP A 174 -1.22 -22.33 -2.73
CA ASP A 174 -2.55 -21.78 -2.50
C ASP A 174 -3.60 -22.14 -3.54
N GLY A 175 -3.25 -23.00 -4.49
CA GLY A 175 -4.10 -23.43 -5.59
C GLY A 175 -4.02 -22.53 -6.82
N PHE A 176 -3.25 -21.43 -6.79
CA PHE A 176 -3.05 -20.54 -7.92
C PHE A 176 -1.58 -20.46 -8.30
N ALA A 177 -1.23 -21.06 -9.44
CA ALA A 177 0.12 -20.99 -9.98
C ALA A 177 0.50 -19.56 -10.38
N GLU A 178 1.56 -19.04 -9.76
CA GLU A 178 2.07 -17.70 -9.95
C GLU A 178 3.22 -17.63 -10.95
N VAL A 179 3.39 -16.49 -11.62
CA VAL A 179 4.64 -16.20 -12.35
C VAL A 179 5.63 -15.56 -11.37
N ASN A 180 6.58 -16.36 -10.89
CA ASN A 180 7.56 -15.90 -9.90
C ASN A 180 8.99 -16.34 -10.19
N SER A 181 9.22 -17.54 -10.74
CA SER A 181 10.56 -18.01 -11.05
C SER A 181 11.16 -17.29 -12.25
N LEU A 182 12.48 -17.13 -12.28
CA LEU A 182 13.16 -16.46 -13.40
C LEU A 182 12.93 -17.16 -14.74
N ASP A 183 12.81 -18.49 -14.72
CA ASP A 183 12.53 -19.28 -15.92
C ASP A 183 11.12 -19.05 -16.46
N GLU A 184 10.09 -19.04 -15.59
CA GLU A 184 8.72 -18.72 -15.99
C GLU A 184 8.62 -17.30 -16.53
N ILE A 185 9.22 -16.33 -15.82
CA ILE A 185 9.27 -14.92 -16.26
C ILE A 185 9.91 -14.85 -17.66
N LYS A 186 11.05 -15.53 -17.87
CA LYS A 186 11.77 -15.55 -19.14
C LYS A 186 10.93 -16.14 -20.28
N ILE A 187 10.20 -17.22 -20.02
CA ILE A 187 9.33 -17.83 -21.03
C ILE A 187 8.17 -16.88 -21.38
N PHE A 188 7.54 -16.26 -20.39
CA PHE A 188 6.49 -15.26 -20.63
C PHE A 188 7.01 -14.07 -21.44
N LEU A 189 8.16 -13.48 -21.07
CA LEU A 189 8.74 -12.35 -21.79
C LEU A 189 9.04 -12.70 -23.26
N LYS A 190 9.51 -13.92 -23.53
CA LYS A 190 9.69 -14.41 -24.91
C LYS A 190 8.36 -14.53 -25.65
N ALA A 191 7.33 -15.07 -25.01
CA ALA A 191 6.00 -15.22 -25.60
C ALA A 191 5.35 -13.86 -25.90
N LEU A 192 5.54 -12.86 -25.03
CA LEU A 192 4.99 -11.51 -25.18
C LEU A 192 5.63 -10.70 -26.32
N LYS A 193 6.79 -11.12 -26.86
CA LYS A 193 7.34 -10.56 -28.11
C LYS A 193 6.61 -11.06 -29.37
N GLY A 194 5.66 -11.97 -29.19
CA GLY A 194 4.84 -12.51 -30.27
C GLY A 194 3.78 -11.54 -30.78
N LYS A 195 2.82 -12.12 -31.51
CA LYS A 195 1.66 -11.42 -32.06
C LYS A 195 0.37 -11.97 -31.45
N ASP A 196 -0.64 -11.13 -31.34
CA ASP A 196 -1.99 -11.54 -30.95
C ASP A 196 -2.73 -12.24 -32.11
N ARG A 197 -3.96 -12.68 -31.85
CA ARG A 197 -4.83 -13.38 -32.83
C ARG A 197 -5.12 -12.58 -34.10
N TYR A 198 -4.89 -11.26 -34.09
CA TYR A 198 -5.07 -10.37 -35.25
C TYR A 198 -3.74 -10.08 -35.97
N GLY A 199 -2.63 -10.68 -35.55
CA GLY A 199 -1.31 -10.45 -36.12
C GLY A 199 -0.64 -9.16 -35.66
N THR A 200 -1.18 -8.48 -34.65
CA THR A 200 -0.59 -7.26 -34.07
C THR A 200 0.42 -7.64 -32.99
N SER A 201 1.54 -6.91 -32.88
CA SER A 201 2.51 -7.16 -31.81
C SER A 201 1.85 -7.00 -30.43
N ILE A 202 2.16 -7.92 -29.52
CA ILE A 202 1.63 -7.86 -28.15
C ILE A 202 2.30 -6.73 -27.39
N ALA A 203 3.64 -6.68 -27.42
CA ALA A 203 4.48 -5.64 -26.84
C ALA A 203 5.82 -5.55 -27.59
N SER A 204 6.41 -4.35 -27.61
CA SER A 204 7.72 -4.11 -28.22
C SER A 204 8.86 -4.42 -27.25
N HIS A 205 8.73 -3.96 -26.01
CA HIS A 205 9.66 -4.18 -24.90
C HIS A 205 8.87 -4.72 -23.70
N PRO A 206 8.45 -6.00 -23.75
CA PRO A 206 7.67 -6.58 -22.65
C PRO A 206 8.48 -6.61 -21.37
N VAL A 207 7.80 -6.33 -20.26
CA VAL A 207 8.37 -6.36 -18.90
C VAL A 207 7.36 -6.90 -17.89
N LEU A 208 7.84 -7.54 -16.82
CA LEU A 208 7.02 -7.81 -15.63
C LEU A 208 7.23 -6.71 -14.59
N MET A 209 6.14 -6.19 -14.03
CA MET A 209 6.16 -5.22 -12.94
C MET A 209 5.75 -5.93 -11.65
N LYS A 210 6.68 -6.05 -10.70
CA LYS A 210 6.46 -6.80 -9.45
C LYS A 210 7.48 -6.44 -8.38
N GLY A 211 7.03 -6.30 -7.13
CA GLY A 211 7.92 -6.20 -5.96
C GLY A 211 8.81 -4.95 -5.91
N GLY A 212 8.45 -3.86 -6.60
CA GLY A 212 9.31 -2.68 -6.80
C GLY A 212 10.33 -2.83 -7.92
N PHE A 213 10.25 -3.90 -8.72
CA PHE A 213 11.16 -4.16 -9.82
C PHE A 213 10.43 -4.35 -11.14
N LEU A 214 11.13 -3.95 -12.20
CA LEU A 214 10.86 -4.28 -13.59
C LEU A 214 11.78 -5.45 -13.96
N TYR A 215 11.21 -6.51 -14.54
CA TYR A 215 11.96 -7.65 -15.08
C TYR A 215 11.86 -7.63 -16.60
N GLN A 216 13.00 -7.71 -17.28
CA GLN A 216 13.08 -7.71 -18.74
C GLN A 216 14.12 -8.71 -19.24
N LEU A 217 14.18 -8.92 -20.56
CA LEU A 217 15.26 -9.68 -21.18
C LEU A 217 16.41 -8.75 -21.56
N ASP A 218 17.63 -9.08 -21.16
CA ASP A 218 18.84 -8.41 -21.60
C ASP A 218 19.19 -8.76 -23.06
N LYS A 219 20.31 -8.23 -23.56
CA LYS A 219 20.80 -8.50 -24.94
C LYS A 219 21.16 -9.97 -25.19
N LYS A 220 21.45 -10.74 -24.14
CA LYS A 220 21.75 -12.18 -24.20
C LYS A 220 20.49 -13.03 -24.07
N GLY A 221 19.35 -12.41 -23.81
CA GLY A 221 18.07 -13.09 -23.58
C GLY A 221 17.93 -13.65 -22.16
N GLU A 222 18.74 -13.20 -21.21
CA GLU A 222 18.64 -13.53 -19.79
C GLU A 222 17.81 -12.49 -19.02
N ILE A 223 17.33 -12.85 -17.83
CA ILE A 223 16.55 -11.93 -17.02
C ILE A 223 17.44 -10.84 -16.42
N GLU A 224 17.05 -9.60 -16.66
CA GLU A 224 17.54 -8.41 -15.97
C GLU A 224 16.45 -7.87 -15.04
N LYS A 225 16.82 -7.58 -13.79
CA LYS A 225 15.93 -7.07 -12.74
C LYS A 225 16.38 -5.66 -12.33
N ILE A 226 15.52 -4.67 -12.53
CA ILE A 226 15.84 -3.25 -12.34
C ILE A 226 14.81 -2.62 -11.40
N ARG A 227 15.24 -1.78 -10.46
CA ARG A 227 14.31 -1.02 -9.60
C ARG A 227 13.46 -0.09 -10.47
N HIS A 228 12.15 -0.06 -10.24
CA HIS A 228 11.27 0.80 -11.03
C HIS A 228 10.10 1.34 -10.19
N GLU A 229 9.90 2.66 -10.21
CA GLU A 229 8.90 3.33 -9.34
C GLU A 229 7.46 2.86 -9.63
N GLN A 230 7.11 2.61 -10.89
CA GLN A 230 5.79 2.06 -11.25
C GLN A 230 5.52 0.62 -10.76
N ALA A 231 6.55 -0.09 -10.26
CA ALA A 231 6.39 -1.39 -9.61
C ALA A 231 6.32 -1.27 -8.08
N ASP A 232 6.46 -0.07 -7.53
CA ASP A 232 6.42 0.15 -6.08
C ASP A 232 5.01 -0.05 -5.51
N VAL A 233 4.98 -0.41 -4.23
CA VAL A 233 3.73 -0.51 -3.45
C VAL A 233 3.03 0.84 -3.41
N LEU A 234 1.81 0.89 -3.92
CA LEU A 234 1.00 2.09 -4.02
C LEU A 234 0.34 2.42 -2.66
N PRO A 235 0.46 3.67 -2.16
CA PRO A 235 -0.08 4.05 -0.86
C PRO A 235 -1.53 4.52 -0.89
N PHE A 236 -2.52 3.62 -0.88
CA PHE A 236 -3.93 4.02 -0.93
C PHE A 236 -4.38 4.75 0.35
N SER A 237 -4.98 5.93 0.19
CA SER A 237 -5.34 6.79 1.34
C SER A 237 -6.35 6.14 2.28
N LEU A 238 -6.11 6.27 3.58
CA LEU A 238 -7.07 5.92 4.63
C LEU A 238 -7.54 7.19 5.33
N SER A 239 -8.86 7.35 5.43
CA SER A 239 -9.46 8.59 5.96
C SER A 239 -10.68 8.35 6.85
N HIS A 240 -11.12 7.10 6.98
CA HIS A 240 -12.23 6.67 7.82
C HIS A 240 -11.74 5.72 8.93
N ASN A 241 -12.67 5.34 9.82
CA ASN A 241 -12.37 4.51 10.99
C ASN A 241 -11.46 5.21 12.02
N VAL A 242 -11.65 6.53 12.17
CA VAL A 242 -10.94 7.36 13.15
C VAL A 242 -11.35 6.98 14.58
N VAL A 243 -10.37 6.52 15.37
CA VAL A 243 -10.52 6.10 16.77
C VAL A 243 -10.17 7.23 17.75
N SER A 244 -10.53 7.05 19.03
CA SER A 244 -10.31 8.02 20.10
C SER A 244 -10.00 7.30 21.42
N GLY A 245 -9.50 8.02 22.41
CA GLY A 245 -9.25 7.47 23.75
C GLY A 245 -8.10 6.45 23.75
N SER A 246 -8.29 5.33 24.45
CA SER A 246 -7.25 4.30 24.66
C SER A 246 -6.83 3.54 23.41
N GLU A 247 -7.61 3.63 22.32
CA GLU A 247 -7.30 2.98 21.04
C GLU A 247 -6.33 3.79 20.18
N VAL A 248 -6.12 5.08 20.48
CA VAL A 248 -5.22 5.96 19.72
C VAL A 248 -3.76 5.58 19.98
N LEU A 249 -2.94 5.59 18.94
CA LEU A 249 -1.50 5.38 19.11
C LEU A 249 -0.88 6.53 19.92
N GLY A 250 -0.21 6.21 21.03
CA GLY A 250 0.36 7.18 21.96
C GLY A 250 -0.53 7.44 23.19
N ALA A 251 -1.73 6.87 23.25
CA ALA A 251 -2.61 6.98 24.42
C ALA A 251 -1.98 6.39 25.69
N ARG A 252 -1.07 5.40 25.56
CA ARG A 252 -0.31 4.83 26.68
C ARG A 252 1.06 5.48 26.88
N GLY A 253 1.30 6.62 26.23
CA GLY A 253 2.54 7.37 26.29
C GLY A 253 3.55 6.99 25.21
N CYS A 254 4.77 7.52 25.34
CA CYS A 254 5.80 7.47 24.29
C CYS A 254 6.14 6.05 23.82
N LYS A 255 6.00 5.03 24.68
CA LYS A 255 6.37 3.64 24.40
C LYS A 255 5.52 2.97 23.33
N ASP A 256 4.32 3.49 23.04
CA ASP A 256 3.50 3.01 21.92
C ASP A 256 4.24 3.14 20.57
N CYS A 257 5.04 4.20 20.40
CA CYS A 257 5.81 4.47 19.18
C CYS A 257 7.31 4.21 19.34
N HIS A 258 7.86 4.44 20.52
CA HIS A 258 9.31 4.47 20.74
C HIS A 258 9.86 3.20 21.40
N SER A 259 9.06 2.17 21.67
CA SER A 259 9.62 0.90 22.18
C SER A 259 10.31 0.09 21.08
N LYS A 260 11.29 -0.75 21.45
CA LYS A 260 11.95 -1.72 20.54
C LYS A 260 11.03 -2.79 19.94
N LYS A 261 9.76 -2.80 20.32
CA LYS A 261 8.71 -3.64 19.75
C LYS A 261 7.56 -2.79 19.22
N SER A 262 7.80 -1.51 18.97
CA SER A 262 6.75 -0.62 18.51
C SER A 262 6.37 -0.96 17.07
N PRO A 263 5.07 -1.23 16.81
CA PRO A 263 4.60 -1.40 15.45
C PRO A 263 4.69 -0.09 14.65
N PHE A 264 4.87 1.08 15.25
CA PHE A 264 5.01 2.31 14.47
C PHE A 264 6.21 2.24 13.51
N PHE A 265 7.36 1.74 13.97
CA PHE A 265 8.56 1.59 13.14
C PHE A 265 8.74 0.18 12.60
N LEU A 266 8.41 -0.85 13.39
CA LEU A 266 8.82 -2.23 13.12
C LEU A 266 7.71 -3.10 12.52
N ARG A 267 6.52 -2.55 12.25
CA ARG A 267 5.46 -3.32 11.60
C ARG A 267 5.91 -3.83 10.23
N LYS A 268 5.50 -5.03 9.88
CA LYS A 268 5.82 -5.67 8.60
C LYS A 268 4.87 -5.20 7.51
N ILE A 269 5.44 -4.66 6.45
CA ILE A 269 4.71 -4.18 5.27
C ILE A 269 5.04 -5.11 4.12
N LEU A 270 4.01 -5.72 3.52
CA LEU A 270 4.17 -6.55 2.34
C LEU A 270 4.67 -5.69 1.17
N ILE A 271 5.76 -6.11 0.53
CA ILE A 271 6.31 -5.47 -0.66
C ILE A 271 6.28 -6.37 -1.89
N ASP A 272 6.18 -7.68 -1.70
CA ASP A 272 6.03 -8.65 -2.78
C ASP A 272 5.24 -9.86 -2.24
N PRO A 273 4.10 -10.25 -2.83
CA PRO A 273 3.33 -11.41 -2.35
C PRO A 273 4.08 -12.74 -2.45
N TYR A 274 5.04 -12.86 -3.35
CA TYR A 274 5.83 -14.08 -3.54
C TYR A 274 7.17 -13.76 -4.21
N ASP A 275 8.30 -14.13 -3.60
CA ASP A 275 9.61 -14.07 -4.25
C ASP A 275 9.79 -15.19 -5.28
N GLU A 276 10.99 -15.33 -5.84
CA GLU A 276 11.35 -16.41 -6.79
C GLU A 276 11.21 -17.83 -6.21
N LYS A 277 10.91 -17.97 -4.91
CA LYS A 277 10.65 -19.23 -4.21
C LYS A 277 9.22 -19.33 -3.67
N GLY A 278 8.31 -18.45 -4.11
CA GLY A 278 6.91 -18.44 -3.68
C GLY A 278 6.68 -17.84 -2.30
N LYS A 279 7.66 -17.13 -1.72
CA LYS A 279 7.57 -16.63 -0.33
C LYS A 279 7.25 -15.14 -0.27
N PRO A 280 6.29 -14.70 0.55
CA PRO A 280 6.00 -13.28 0.69
C PRO A 280 7.18 -12.52 1.30
N VAL A 281 7.44 -11.33 0.77
CA VAL A 281 8.53 -10.45 1.18
C VAL A 281 7.96 -9.24 1.91
N TYR A 282 8.53 -8.95 3.07
CA TYR A 282 8.15 -7.83 3.90
C TYR A 282 9.36 -6.94 4.19
N VAL A 283 9.10 -5.65 4.36
CA VAL A 283 10.05 -4.68 4.96
C VAL A 283 9.46 -4.13 6.23
N GLU A 284 10.29 -3.51 7.06
CA GLU A 284 9.80 -2.76 8.20
C GLU A 284 9.43 -1.33 7.82
N ASN A 285 8.45 -0.78 8.53
CA ASN A 285 7.88 0.52 8.20
C ASN A 285 8.90 1.67 8.26
N TRP A 286 9.93 1.58 9.11
CA TRP A 286 11.03 2.57 9.18
C TRP A 286 11.80 2.68 7.86
N GLU A 287 12.00 1.56 7.15
CA GLU A 287 12.65 1.52 5.84
C GLU A 287 11.83 2.32 4.82
N ARG A 288 10.51 2.13 4.83
CA ARG A 288 9.57 2.80 3.91
C ARG A 288 9.51 4.30 4.12
N ILE A 289 9.61 4.77 5.37
CA ILE A 289 9.66 6.21 5.67
C ILE A 289 11.07 6.79 5.55
N GLY A 290 12.05 6.02 5.07
CA GLY A 290 13.42 6.47 4.80
C GLY A 290 14.16 6.91 6.06
N ILE A 291 13.98 6.16 7.15
CA ILE A 291 14.82 6.26 8.34
C ILE A 291 15.98 5.28 8.17
N ASP A 292 17.18 5.62 8.61
CA ASP A 292 18.31 4.68 8.65
C ASP A 292 18.39 3.98 10.03
N LYS A 293 19.23 2.94 10.13
CA LYS A 293 19.35 2.15 11.37
C LYS A 293 19.88 2.94 12.57
N GLU A 294 20.74 3.92 12.35
CA GLU A 294 21.30 4.76 13.43
C GLU A 294 20.24 5.71 13.98
N LYS A 295 19.51 6.38 13.10
CA LYS A 295 18.38 7.21 13.48
C LYS A 295 17.26 6.39 14.13
N LEU A 296 17.01 5.18 13.63
CA LEU A 296 16.06 4.27 14.26
C LEU A 296 16.49 3.94 15.70
N SER A 297 17.76 3.59 15.94
CA SER A 297 18.23 3.24 17.28
C SER A 297 18.10 4.42 18.26
N LEU A 298 18.31 5.66 17.80
CA LEU A 298 18.08 6.88 18.60
C LEU A 298 16.60 7.15 18.89
N LEU A 299 15.71 6.75 17.98
CA LEU A 299 14.26 6.90 18.17
C LEU A 299 13.69 5.80 19.09
N LEU A 300 14.33 4.63 19.17
CA LEU A 300 13.88 3.54 20.01
C LEU A 300 14.49 3.65 21.42
N MET A 301 13.63 3.63 22.44
CA MET A 301 14.00 3.69 23.84
C MET A 301 14.38 2.28 24.34
N ASP A 302 15.49 2.20 25.10
CA ASP A 302 16.01 0.95 25.64
C ASP A 302 15.21 0.39 26.82
N ARG A 303 14.50 1.23 27.57
CA ARG A 303 13.74 0.84 28.78
C ARG A 303 12.54 1.75 29.03
#